data_AF-A0A2U1MT67-F1
#
_entry.id   AF-A0A2U1MT67-F1
#
_cell.length_a   1.000
_cell.length_b   1.000
_cell.length_c   1.000
_cell.angle_alpha   90.00
_cell.angle_beta   90.00
_cell.angle_gamma   90.00
#
_symmetry.space_group_name_H-M   'P 1'
#
loop_
_entity.id
_entity.type
_entity.pdbx_description
1 polymer ?
#
loop_
_entity_poly.entity_id
_entity_poly.type
_entity_poly.pdbx_seq_one_letter_code
_entity_poly.pdbx_strand_id
1 'polypeptide(L)'
;MKKVIREFPDSDMSKEFADWFAMKIRKLYVDKDPTYTPDLFALACGPSPTPISINSCVVNGVKFVVHSRDINRTTQNSGNCTPGEKKGEMYYGLLEEILVQSCVVLS
;
A
#
# COMPACT_ATOMS: atom_id res chain seq x y z
N MET A 1 -35.89 -3.03 -6.40
CA MET A 1 -34.49 -3.38 -6.06
C MET A 1 -33.73 -3.63 -7.36
N LYS A 2 -32.64 -2.91 -7.65
CA LYS A 2 -31.82 -3.20 -8.83
C LYS A 2 -31.04 -4.49 -8.56
N LYS A 3 -31.19 -5.48 -9.44
CA LYS A 3 -30.42 -6.73 -9.39
C LYS A 3 -28.97 -6.37 -9.70
N VAL A 4 -28.08 -6.47 -8.72
CA VAL A 4 -26.64 -6.34 -8.96
C VAL A 4 -26.20 -7.62 -9.66
N ILE A 5 -25.93 -7.51 -10.95
CA ILE A 5 -25.36 -8.60 -11.74
C ILE A 5 -23.85 -8.52 -11.54
N ARG A 6 -23.24 -9.63 -11.08
CA ARG A 6 -21.79 -9.74 -11.04
C ARG A 6 -21.28 -9.79 -12.48
N GLU A 7 -20.43 -8.84 -12.86
CA GLU A 7 -19.82 -8.79 -14.20
C GLU A 7 -18.94 -10.03 -14.45
N PHE A 8 -18.37 -10.62 -13.38
CA PHE A 8 -17.57 -11.85 -13.40
C PHE A 8 -17.99 -12.77 -12.24
N PRO A 9 -18.83 -13.79 -12.47
CA PRO A 9 -19.35 -14.63 -11.39
C PRO A 9 -18.34 -15.64 -10.83
N ASP A 10 -17.32 -16.02 -11.61
CA ASP A 10 -16.33 -17.05 -11.27
C ASP A 10 -14.93 -16.48 -10.94
N SER A 11 -14.74 -15.15 -11.00
CA SER A 11 -13.45 -14.50 -10.71
C SER A 11 -13.18 -14.38 -9.22
N ASP A 12 -11.95 -14.61 -8.79
CA ASP A 12 -11.50 -14.26 -7.45
C ASP A 12 -11.19 -12.75 -7.38
N MET A 13 -12.24 -11.97 -7.16
CA MET A 13 -12.13 -10.50 -7.08
C MET A 13 -11.16 -10.04 -5.99
N SER A 14 -10.81 -10.87 -4.99
CA SER A 14 -9.80 -10.49 -3.99
C SER A 14 -8.40 -10.35 -4.58
N LYS A 15 -8.12 -11.02 -5.71
CA LYS A 15 -6.84 -10.96 -6.42
C LYS A 15 -6.93 -10.12 -7.69
N GLU A 16 -8.05 -10.21 -8.41
CA GLU A 16 -8.18 -9.63 -9.76
C GLU A 16 -8.71 -8.19 -9.76
N PHE A 17 -9.22 -7.69 -8.63
CA PHE A 17 -9.84 -6.37 -8.57
C PHE A 17 -8.92 -5.25 -9.05
N ALA A 18 -7.65 -5.25 -8.64
CA ALA A 18 -6.72 -4.17 -8.99
C ALA A 18 -6.51 -4.08 -10.51
N ASP A 19 -6.28 -5.23 -11.17
CA ASP A 19 -6.09 -5.30 -12.61
C ASP A 19 -7.36 -4.95 -13.38
N TRP A 20 -8.51 -5.50 -12.95
CA TRP A 20 -9.81 -5.18 -13.52
C TRP A 20 -10.12 -3.68 -13.40
N PHE A 21 -9.90 -3.10 -12.22
CA PHE A 21 -10.16 -1.69 -11.96
C PHE A 21 -9.28 -0.81 -12.83
N ALA A 22 -7.98 -1.12 -12.90
CA ALA A 22 -7.04 -0.40 -13.76
C ALA A 22 -7.46 -0.45 -15.24
N MET A 23 -7.87 -1.62 -15.73
CA MET A 23 -8.34 -1.80 -17.10
C MET A 23 -9.65 -1.03 -17.36
N LYS A 24 -10.62 -1.10 -16.42
CA LYS A 24 -11.91 -0.41 -16.53
C LYS A 24 -11.72 1.10 -16.61
N ILE A 25 -10.92 1.69 -15.72
CA ILE A 25 -10.70 3.14 -15.68
C ILE A 25 -9.91 3.63 -16.89
N ARG A 26 -8.89 2.88 -17.36
CA ARG A 26 -8.16 3.21 -18.60
C ARG A 26 -9.09 3.24 -19.81
N LYS A 27 -10.04 2.30 -19.89
CA LYS A 27 -11.06 2.29 -20.94
C LYS A 27 -11.92 3.55 -20.90
N LEU A 28 -12.45 3.93 -19.74
CA LEU A 28 -13.24 5.16 -19.57
C LEU A 28 -12.46 6.42 -20.00
N TYR A 29 -11.15 6.47 -19.67
CA TYR A 29 -10.28 7.56 -20.09
C TYR A 29 -10.12 7.64 -21.62
N VAL A 30 -9.86 6.51 -22.28
CA VAL A 30 -9.73 6.44 -23.75
C VAL A 30 -11.04 6.81 -24.44
N ASP A 31 -12.16 6.32 -23.91
CA ASP A 31 -13.51 6.55 -24.45
C ASP A 31 -14.03 7.98 -24.16
N LYS A 32 -13.28 8.80 -23.39
CA LYS A 32 -13.69 10.13 -22.90
C LYS A 32 -15.06 10.11 -22.22
N ASP A 33 -15.35 9.03 -21.49
CA ASP A 33 -16.62 8.85 -20.82
C ASP A 33 -16.85 9.95 -19.76
N PRO A 34 -18.03 10.59 -19.68
CA PRO A 34 -18.28 11.67 -18.73
C PRO A 34 -18.24 11.25 -17.25
N THR A 35 -18.26 9.94 -16.96
CA THR A 35 -18.09 9.40 -15.60
C THR A 35 -16.62 9.26 -15.18
N TYR A 36 -15.69 9.49 -16.11
CA TYR A 36 -14.26 9.60 -15.83
C TYR A 36 -13.96 10.75 -14.87
N THR A 37 -13.07 10.50 -13.91
CA THR A 37 -12.46 11.54 -13.10
C THR A 37 -10.94 11.31 -13.00
N PRO A 38 -10.12 12.37 -12.91
CA PRO A 38 -8.69 12.24 -12.68
C PRO A 38 -8.33 11.43 -11.43
N ASP A 39 -9.15 11.53 -10.37
CA ASP A 39 -8.94 10.80 -9.11
C ASP A 39 -9.10 9.28 -9.29
N LEU A 40 -10.11 8.84 -10.04
CA LEU A 40 -10.27 7.42 -10.38
C LEU A 40 -9.08 6.91 -11.19
N PHE A 41 -8.54 7.72 -12.09
CA PHE A 41 -7.35 7.38 -12.87
C PHE A 41 -6.12 7.24 -11.99
N ALA A 42 -5.90 8.18 -11.06
CA ALA A 42 -4.80 8.11 -10.11
C ALA A 42 -4.89 6.85 -9.23
N LEU A 43 -6.09 6.49 -8.76
CA LEU A 43 -6.31 5.24 -8.02
C LEU A 43 -6.00 4.00 -8.88
N ALA A 44 -6.41 4.00 -10.15
CA ALA A 44 -6.20 2.92 -11.11
C ALA A 44 -4.73 2.73 -11.52
N CYS A 45 -3.94 3.79 -11.46
CA CYS A 45 -2.49 3.72 -11.68
C CYS A 45 -1.77 2.93 -10.58
N GLY A 46 -2.35 2.85 -9.38
CA GLY A 46 -1.73 2.21 -8.23
C GLY A 46 -0.50 2.97 -7.72
N PRO A 47 0.20 2.40 -6.73
CA PRO A 47 1.42 2.98 -6.23
C PRO A 47 2.57 2.90 -7.24
N SER A 48 3.52 3.84 -7.09
CA SER A 48 4.79 3.84 -7.82
C SER A 48 5.48 2.48 -7.67
N PRO A 49 5.98 1.88 -8.77
CA PRO A 49 6.72 0.62 -8.70
C PRO A 49 8.08 0.79 -8.00
N THR A 50 8.58 2.02 -7.92
CA THR A 50 9.80 2.36 -7.20
C THR A 50 9.46 2.74 -5.76
N PRO A 51 9.88 1.94 -4.76
CA PRO A 51 9.72 2.31 -3.37
C PRO A 51 10.62 3.49 -3.03
N ILE A 52 10.18 4.31 -2.08
CA ILE A 52 10.97 5.41 -1.51
C ILE A 52 11.45 5.02 -0.12
N SER A 53 12.70 5.36 0.19
CA SER A 53 13.29 5.17 1.52
C SER A 53 12.94 6.36 2.40
N ILE A 54 12.47 6.09 3.62
CA ILE A 54 12.08 7.11 4.60
C ILE A 54 12.67 6.81 5.97
N ASN A 55 12.84 7.85 6.79
CA ASN A 55 13.47 7.72 8.11
C ASN A 55 12.47 7.40 9.24
N SER A 56 11.17 7.47 8.99
CA SER A 56 10.13 7.16 9.98
C SER A 56 8.74 7.06 9.36
N CYS A 57 7.88 6.19 9.89
CA CYS A 57 6.45 6.12 9.54
C CYS A 57 5.59 5.87 10.78
N VAL A 58 4.28 6.06 10.66
CA VAL A 58 3.30 5.68 11.68
C VAL A 58 2.37 4.63 11.09
N VAL A 59 2.30 3.45 11.71
CA VAL A 59 1.44 2.34 11.29
C VAL A 59 0.59 1.94 12.49
N ASN A 60 -0.74 1.95 12.33
CA ASN A 60 -1.70 1.60 13.40
C ASN A 60 -1.46 2.39 14.72
N GLY A 61 -1.05 3.66 14.62
CA GLY A 61 -0.77 4.51 15.79
C GLY A 61 0.60 4.31 16.44
N VAL A 62 1.41 3.35 15.95
CA VAL A 62 2.78 3.13 16.43
C VAL A 62 3.75 3.82 15.48
N LYS A 63 4.69 4.59 16.04
CA LYS A 63 5.75 5.26 15.29
C LYS A 63 6.98 4.37 15.19
N PHE A 64 7.43 4.16 13.96
CA PHE A 64 8.69 3.48 13.65
C PHE A 64 9.71 4.50 13.17
N VAL A 65 10.96 4.34 13.60
CA VAL A 65 12.07 5.24 13.25
C VAL A 65 13.29 4.39 12.92
N VAL A 66 14.02 4.75 11.86
CA VAL A 66 15.27 4.04 11.55
C VAL A 66 16.31 4.23 12.66
N HIS A 67 17.12 3.21 12.90
CA HIS A 67 18.02 3.11 14.04
C HIS A 67 19.02 4.26 14.09
N SER A 68 19.59 4.62 12.94
CA SER A 68 20.50 5.76 12.79
C SER A 68 19.92 7.09 13.31
N ARG A 69 18.59 7.25 13.27
CA ARG A 69 17.89 8.42 13.79
C ARG A 69 17.42 8.25 15.23
N ASP A 70 17.11 7.02 15.64
CA ASP A 70 16.59 6.71 16.97
C ASP A 70 17.70 6.63 18.04
N ILE A 71 18.94 6.30 17.66
CA ILE A 71 20.09 6.22 18.59
C ILE A 71 20.34 7.52 19.37
N ASN A 72 19.93 8.66 18.81
CA ASN A 72 20.04 9.98 19.43
C ASN A 72 18.79 10.38 20.25
N ARG A 73 17.88 9.44 20.52
CA ARG A 73 16.62 9.65 21.23
C ARG A 73 16.56 8.80 22.50
N THR A 74 15.79 9.26 23.47
CA THR A 74 15.52 8.52 24.72
C THR A 74 14.44 7.46 24.57
N THR A 75 13.67 7.49 23.48
CA THR A 75 12.59 6.55 23.17
C THR A 75 13.08 5.45 22.24
N GLN A 76 12.61 4.21 22.41
CA GLN A 76 12.94 3.07 21.54
C GLN A 76 11.86 2.88 20.45
N ASN A 77 12.01 3.56 19.32
CA ASN A 77 11.12 3.42 18.16
C ASN A 77 11.75 2.67 16.97
N SER A 78 13.02 2.27 17.07
CA SER A 78 13.71 1.47 16.05
C SER A 78 13.71 -0.03 16.34
N GLY A 79 13.26 -0.46 17.52
CA GLY A 79 13.16 -1.88 17.84
C GLY A 79 11.98 -2.54 17.13
N ASN A 80 12.20 -3.71 16.55
CA ASN A 80 11.15 -4.54 15.95
C ASN A 80 11.19 -5.96 16.53
N CYS A 81 10.03 -6.60 16.58
CA CYS A 81 9.86 -7.98 16.98
C CYS A 81 8.93 -8.69 16.01
N THR A 82 9.37 -9.81 15.45
CA THR A 82 8.59 -10.60 14.49
C THR A 82 8.50 -12.06 14.94
N PRO A 83 7.34 -12.71 14.77
CA PRO A 83 7.24 -14.16 14.99
C PRO A 83 8.26 -14.93 14.15
N GLY A 84 8.85 -15.96 14.75
CA GLY A 84 9.71 -16.91 14.06
C GLY A 84 8.94 -18.02 13.35
N GLU A 85 9.67 -18.98 12.77
CA GLU A 85 9.07 -20.10 12.06
C GLU A 85 8.35 -21.06 13.02
N LYS A 86 8.89 -21.22 14.24
CA LYS A 86 8.31 -22.10 15.25
C LYS A 86 7.33 -21.34 16.13
N LYS A 87 6.28 -22.05 16.56
CA LYS A 87 5.30 -21.51 17.49
C LYS A 87 5.98 -21.06 18.79
N GLY A 88 5.84 -19.77 19.11
CA GLY A 88 6.41 -19.15 20.32
C GLY A 88 7.84 -18.61 20.14
N GLU A 89 8.45 -18.78 18.97
CA GLU A 89 9.72 -18.15 18.63
C GLU A 89 9.50 -16.69 18.22
N MET A 90 10.40 -15.80 18.65
CA MET A 90 10.37 -14.38 18.32
C MET A 90 11.78 -13.93 17.92
N TYR A 91 11.88 -13.23 16.81
CA TYR A 91 13.10 -12.55 16.38
C TYR A 91 13.02 -11.08 16.79
N TYR A 92 14.17 -10.52 17.19
CA TYR A 92 14.30 -9.13 17.58
C TYR A 92 15.37 -8.48 16.72
N GLY A 93 15.12 -7.25 16.29
CA GLY A 93 16.03 -6.52 15.42
C GLY A 93 15.85 -5.01 15.51
N LEU A 94 16.74 -4.31 14.80
CA LEU A 94 16.70 -2.86 14.65
C LEU A 94 16.30 -2.52 13.21
N LEU A 95 15.46 -1.50 13.07
CA LEU A 95 15.02 -0.96 11.79
C LEU A 95 16.17 -0.16 11.14
N GLU A 96 16.83 -0.72 10.14
CA GLU A 96 17.86 -0.01 9.38
C GLU A 96 17.26 0.84 8.25
N GLU A 97 16.22 0.33 7.59
CA GLU A 97 15.58 0.99 6.45
C GLU A 97 14.06 0.80 6.48
N ILE A 98 13.32 1.81 6.03
CA ILE A 98 11.88 1.76 5.81
C ILE A 98 11.61 2.14 4.36
N LEU A 99 11.04 1.19 3.59
CA LEU A 99 10.61 1.41 2.22
C LEU A 99 9.09 1.57 2.17
N VAL A 100 8.62 2.61 1.50
CA VAL A 100 7.20 2.86 1.28
C VAL A 100 6.93 2.96 -0.22
N GLN A 101 5.89 2.29 -0.67
CA GLN A 101 5.36 2.50 -2.02
C GLN A 101 4.40 3.70 -1.96
N SER A 102 4.76 4.79 -2.63
CA SER A 102 3.94 6.00 -2.69
C SER A 102 2.87 5.85 -3.78
N CYS A 103 1.62 6.20 -3.49
CA CYS A 103 0.66 6.51 -4.54
C CYS A 103 1.17 7.76 -5.28
N VAL A 104 1.17 7.74 -6.61
CA VAL A 104 1.56 8.87 -7.45
C VAL A 104 0.85 10.12 -6.92
N VAL A 105 1.60 11.04 -6.32
CA VAL A 105 1.07 12.35 -5.96
C VAL A 105 0.96 13.07 -7.29
N LEU A 106 -0.26 13.32 -7.76
CA LEU A 106 -0.49 14.28 -8.85
C LEU A 106 -0.02 15.64 -8.30
N SER A 107 1.21 16.03 -8.65
CA SER A 107 1.71 17.40 -8.51
C SER A 107 1.26 18.22 -9.70
#